data_AF-A0A523JPQ2-F1
#
_entry.id   AF-A0A523JPQ2-F1
#
_cell.length_a   1.000
_cell.length_b   1.000
_cell.length_c   1.000
_cell.angle_alpha   90.00
_cell.angle_beta   90.00
_cell.angle_gamma   90.00
#
_symmetry.space_group_name_H-M   'P 1'
#
loop_
_entity.id
_entity.type
_entity.pdbx_description
1 polymer ?
#
loop_
_entity_poly.entity_id
_entity_poly.type
_entity_poly.pdbx_seq_one_letter_code
_entity_poly.pdbx_strand_id
1 'polypeptide(L)'
;MSIIRLEKLLRTGSGGALQKIVQRAQNMDDLTTALRAFLPADAQSHLLAANLRENGELVLICSTSSWAARLRFESDQLIEAARMTGAVVNSCKVKVSPSAGSM
;
A
#
# COMPACT_ATOMS: atom_id res chain seq x y z
N MET A 1 -28.58 7.11 -12.14
CA MET A 1 -27.88 6.64 -13.36
C MET A 1 -26.42 6.25 -13.04
N SER A 2 -26.15 5.16 -12.30
CA SER A 2 -24.76 4.77 -11.95
C SER A 2 -24.46 3.27 -12.08
N ILE A 3 -25.45 2.41 -11.86
CA ILE A 3 -25.30 0.94 -11.95
C ILE A 3 -24.90 0.45 -13.35
N ILE A 4 -25.37 1.11 -14.41
CA ILE A 4 -25.15 0.73 -15.83
C ILE A 4 -23.67 0.81 -16.25
N ARG A 5 -22.85 1.62 -15.56
CA ARG A 5 -21.40 1.69 -15.82
C ARG A 5 -20.63 0.56 -15.15
N LEU A 6 -21.03 0.16 -13.94
CA LEU A 6 -20.32 -0.89 -13.19
C LEU A 6 -20.53 -2.25 -13.87
N GLU A 7 -21.75 -2.57 -14.29
CA GLU A 7 -22.05 -3.81 -15.04
C GLU A 7 -21.29 -3.88 -16.37
N LYS A 8 -21.07 -2.74 -17.05
CA LYS A 8 -20.34 -2.68 -18.31
C LYS A 8 -18.84 -2.88 -18.10
N LEU A 9 -18.27 -2.37 -17.00
CA LEU A 9 -16.88 -2.61 -16.59
C LEU A 9 -16.63 -4.05 -16.11
N LEU A 10 -17.62 -4.66 -15.47
CA LEU A 10 -17.59 -6.07 -15.05
C LEU A 10 -17.67 -7.04 -16.25
N ARG A 11 -18.39 -6.65 -17.31
CA ARG A 11 -18.60 -7.48 -18.52
C ARG A 11 -17.51 -7.36 -19.58
N THR A 12 -16.63 -6.36 -19.52
CA THR A 12 -15.48 -6.30 -20.45
C THR A 12 -14.48 -7.41 -20.10
N GLY A 13 -14.34 -8.38 -21.01
CA GLY A 13 -13.52 -9.58 -20.86
C GLY A 13 -12.04 -9.33 -20.52
N SER A 14 -11.36 -10.45 -20.24
CA SER A 14 -9.96 -10.54 -19.80
C SER A 14 -9.03 -9.54 -20.50
N GLY A 15 -8.58 -8.53 -19.76
CA GLY A 15 -7.74 -7.41 -20.19
C GLY A 15 -8.32 -6.02 -19.91
N GLY A 16 -9.60 -5.93 -19.49
CA GLY A 16 -10.32 -4.67 -19.27
C GLY A 16 -9.81 -3.80 -18.11
N ALA A 17 -10.23 -2.53 -18.09
CA ALA A 17 -9.84 -1.53 -17.07
C ALA A 17 -10.15 -2.00 -15.63
N LEU A 18 -11.24 -2.74 -15.42
CA LEU A 18 -11.58 -3.29 -14.10
C LEU A 18 -10.57 -4.34 -13.64
N GLN A 19 -10.15 -5.25 -14.51
CA GLN A 19 -9.14 -6.25 -14.17
C GLN A 19 -7.81 -5.60 -13.79
N LYS A 20 -7.42 -4.52 -14.48
CA LYS A 20 -6.22 -3.73 -14.10
C LYS A 20 -6.36 -3.12 -12.71
N ILE A 21 -7.55 -2.62 -12.35
CA ILE A 21 -7.82 -2.09 -11.01
C ILE A 21 -7.77 -3.19 -9.95
N VAL A 22 -8.40 -4.35 -10.21
CA VAL A 22 -8.38 -5.50 -9.30
C VAL A 22 -6.95 -6.00 -9.11
N GLN A 23 -6.19 -6.15 -10.19
CA GLN A 23 -4.78 -6.55 -10.11
C GLN A 23 -3.94 -5.52 -9.34
N ARG A 24 -4.18 -4.22 -9.56
CA ARG A 24 -3.51 -3.14 -8.81
C ARG A 24 -3.82 -3.23 -7.31
N ALA A 25 -5.07 -3.50 -6.95
CA ALA A 25 -5.49 -3.66 -5.57
C ALA A 25 -4.85 -4.89 -4.92
N GLN A 26 -4.82 -6.03 -5.64
CA GLN A 26 -4.15 -7.25 -5.15
C GLN A 26 -2.66 -7.02 -4.92
N ASN A 27 -1.95 -6.44 -5.89
CA ASN A 27 -0.52 -6.13 -5.73
C ASN A 27 -0.26 -5.19 -4.54
N MET A 28 -1.19 -4.28 -4.24
CA MET A 28 -1.09 -3.39 -3.08
C MET A 28 -1.28 -4.15 -1.76
N ASP A 29 -2.20 -5.12 -1.73
CA ASP A 29 -2.45 -5.96 -0.56
C ASP A 29 -1.29 -6.94 -0.31
N ASP A 30 -0.75 -7.56 -1.36
CA ASP A 30 0.40 -8.45 -1.30
C ASP A 30 1.64 -7.70 -0.75
N LEU A 31 1.91 -6.51 -1.27
CA LEU A 31 2.99 -5.64 -0.79
C LEU A 31 2.79 -5.25 0.68
N THR A 32 1.55 -4.89 1.06
CA THR A 32 1.21 -4.54 2.43
C THR A 32 1.45 -5.71 3.37
N THR A 33 1.04 -6.91 2.97
CA THR A 33 1.21 -8.15 3.74
C THR A 33 2.67 -8.52 3.89
N ALA A 34 3.46 -8.44 2.81
CA ALA A 34 4.90 -8.68 2.86
C ALA A 34 5.59 -7.72 3.83
N LEU A 35 5.30 -6.42 3.74
CA LEU A 35 5.90 -5.42 4.63
C LEU A 35 5.45 -5.57 6.08
N ARG A 36 4.20 -5.97 6.34
CA ARG A 36 3.75 -6.32 7.71
C ARG A 36 4.54 -7.49 8.28
N ALA A 37 4.89 -8.49 7.48
CA ALA A 37 5.66 -9.64 7.96
C ALA A 37 7.08 -9.28 8.42
N PHE A 38 7.66 -8.20 7.89
CA PHE A 38 8.96 -7.67 8.33
C PHE A 38 8.86 -6.79 9.58
N LEU A 39 7.66 -6.32 9.92
CA LEU A 39 7.43 -5.48 11.09
C LEU A 39 7.18 -6.33 12.35
N PRO A 40 7.64 -5.87 13.52
CA PRO A 40 7.33 -6.52 14.79
C PRO A 40 5.81 -6.54 15.04
N ALA A 41 5.33 -7.52 15.80
CA ALA A 41 3.90 -7.84 15.92
C ALA A 41 3.03 -6.65 16.40
N ASP A 42 3.59 -5.79 17.25
CA ASP A 42 2.96 -4.56 17.72
C ASP A 42 2.74 -3.54 16.59
N ALA A 43 3.60 -3.53 15.57
CA ALA A 43 3.58 -2.59 14.46
C ALA A 43 2.68 -3.01 13.29
N GLN A 44 2.36 -4.30 13.16
CA GLN A 44 1.67 -4.84 11.98
C GLN A 44 0.28 -4.25 11.79
N SER A 45 -0.48 -4.07 12.88
CA SER A 45 -1.82 -3.46 12.85
C SER A 45 -1.80 -1.96 12.54
N HIS A 46 -0.66 -1.31 12.72
CA HIS A 46 -0.51 0.12 12.48
C HIS A 46 -0.11 0.46 11.06
N LEU A 47 0.45 -0.48 10.29
CA LEU A 47 0.63 -0.34 8.84
C LEU A 47 -0.69 -0.69 8.15
N LEU A 48 -1.41 0.32 7.68
CA LEU A 48 -2.74 0.16 7.08
C LEU A 48 -2.67 -0.23 5.61
N ALA A 49 -1.74 0.36 4.87
CA ALA A 49 -1.51 0.07 3.46
C ALA A 49 -0.10 0.45 3.05
N ALA A 50 0.44 -0.24 2.06
CA ALA A 50 1.67 0.10 1.36
C ALA A 50 1.42 0.11 -0.14
N ASN A 51 1.96 1.10 -0.83
CA ASN A 51 1.82 1.21 -2.28
C ASN A 51 3.12 1.65 -2.92
N LEU A 52 3.59 0.90 -3.91
CA LEU A 52 4.68 1.32 -4.77
C LEU A 52 4.13 2.10 -5.96
N ARG A 53 4.68 3.30 -6.17
CA ARG A 53 4.40 4.12 -7.34
C ARG A 53 5.37 3.78 -8.48
N GLU A 54 4.97 4.13 -9.70
CA GLU A 54 5.74 3.85 -10.92
C GLU A 54 7.12 4.54 -10.94
N ASN A 55 7.28 5.65 -10.21
CA ASN A 55 8.56 6.35 -10.02
C ASN A 55 9.48 5.69 -8.96
N GLY A 56 9.07 4.57 -8.37
CA GLY A 56 9.79 3.89 -7.29
C GLY A 56 9.60 4.51 -5.90
N GLU A 57 8.62 5.41 -5.72
CA GLU A 57 8.25 5.93 -4.38
C GLU A 57 7.36 4.91 -3.66
N LEU A 58 7.87 4.34 -2.56
CA LEU A 58 7.11 3.50 -1.64
C LEU A 58 6.32 4.40 -0.67
N VAL A 59 5.00 4.35 -0.75
CA VAL A 59 4.11 5.11 0.13
C VAL A 59 3.53 4.16 1.18
N LEU A 60 3.80 4.45 2.45
CA LEU A 60 3.26 3.73 3.59
C LEU A 60 2.18 4.58 4.27
N ILE A 61 1.03 3.97 4.55
CA ILE A 61 -0.07 4.58 5.29
C ILE A 61 -0.15 3.90 6.64
N CYS A 62 -0.08 4.69 7.71
CA CYS A 62 -0.16 4.20 9.07
C CYS A 62 -1.28 4.85 9.87
N SER A 63 -1.63 4.24 11.01
CA SER A 63 -2.73 4.72 11.83
C SER A 63 -2.36 5.95 12.67
N THR A 64 -1.15 6.10 13.21
CA THR A 64 -0.85 7.27 14.09
C THR A 64 0.39 8.03 13.67
N SER A 65 0.50 9.28 14.11
CA SER A 65 1.69 10.12 13.92
C SER A 65 2.93 9.52 14.57
N SER A 66 2.80 8.89 15.75
CA SER A 66 3.90 8.19 16.43
C SER A 66 4.46 7.06 15.56
N TRP A 67 3.58 6.25 14.95
CA TRP A 67 4.01 5.21 14.01
C TRP A 67 4.58 5.78 12.72
N ALA A 68 4.06 6.91 12.25
CA ALA A 68 4.64 7.58 11.10
C ALA A 68 6.08 8.05 11.35
N ALA A 69 6.38 8.52 12.56
CA ALA A 69 7.74 8.89 12.94
C ALA A 69 8.66 7.66 12.99
N ARG A 70 8.20 6.57 13.61
CA ARG A 70 8.96 5.31 13.69
C ARG A 70 9.26 4.71 12.31
N LEU A 71 8.25 4.61 11.45
CA LEU A 71 8.44 4.09 10.08
C LEU A 71 9.34 4.99 9.22
N ARG A 72 9.38 6.31 9.48
CA ARG A 72 10.34 7.20 8.81
C ARG A 72 11.77 6.94 9.29
N PHE A 73 11.95 6.69 10.58
CA PHE A 73 13.26 6.32 11.13
C PHE A 73 13.74 4.97 10.55
N GLU A 74 12.83 4.02 10.37
CA GLU A 74 13.12 2.70 9.79
C GLU A 74 13.02 2.67 8.25
N SER A 75 12.98 3.83 7.60
CA SER A 75 12.70 3.93 6.16
C SER A 75 13.69 3.18 5.28
N ASP A 76 14.98 3.20 5.63
CA ASP A 76 16.02 2.47 4.88
C ASP A 76 15.80 0.94 4.94
N GLN A 77 15.45 0.42 6.13
CA GLN A 77 15.15 -1.01 6.30
C GLN A 77 13.89 -1.41 5.54
N LEU A 78 12.89 -0.53 5.49
CA LEU A 78 11.65 -0.76 4.73
C LEU A 78 11.87 -0.74 3.22
N ILE A 79 12.77 0.12 2.73
CA ILE A 79 13.20 0.13 1.32
C ILE A 79 13.86 -1.20 0.98
N GLU A 80 14.77 -1.68 1.84
CA GLU A 80 15.46 -2.94 1.60
C GLU A 80 14.49 -4.14 1.67
N ALA A 81 13.59 -4.16 2.64
CA ALA A 81 12.52 -5.15 2.74
C ALA A 81 11.64 -5.19 1.48
N ALA A 82 11.26 -4.02 0.94
CA ALA A 82 10.51 -3.94 -0.30
C ALA A 82 11.34 -4.39 -1.52
N ARG A 83 12.65 -4.17 -1.54
CA ARG A 83 13.53 -4.67 -2.62
C ARG A 83 13.66 -6.19 -2.58
N MET A 84 13.65 -6.80 -1.39
CA MET A 84 13.64 -8.26 -1.25
C MET A 84 12.37 -8.90 -1.86
N THR A 85 11.27 -8.16 -2.00
CA THR A 85 10.07 -8.65 -2.71
C THR A 85 10.16 -8.47 -4.24
N GLY A 86 11.33 -8.07 -4.76
CA GLY A 86 11.55 -7.78 -6.19
C GLY A 86 11.06 -6.40 -6.64
N ALA A 87 10.66 -5.53 -5.70
CA ALA A 87 10.15 -4.20 -6.02
C ALA A 87 11.29 -3.20 -6.24
N VAL A 88 11.18 -2.35 -7.28
CA VAL A 88 12.16 -1.28 -7.54
C VAL A 88 11.78 -0.05 -6.72
N VAL A 89 12.43 0.11 -5.55
CA VAL A 89 12.17 1.21 -4.62
C VAL A 89 13.36 2.17 -4.53
N ASN A 90 13.06 3.46 -4.72
CA ASN A 90 14.02 4.56 -4.73
C ASN A 90 13.85 5.50 -3.53
N SER A 91 12.64 5.61 -3.00
CA SER A 91 12.33 6.47 -1.86
C SER A 91 11.18 5.92 -1.04
N CYS A 92 11.10 6.32 0.23
CA CYS A 92 10.02 5.94 1.13
C CYS A 92 9.32 7.17 1.69
N LYS A 93 7.98 7.18 1.64
CA LYS A 93 7.14 8.25 2.13
C LYS A 93 6.08 7.69 3.06
N VAL A 94 6.07 8.17 4.29
CA VAL A 94 5.08 7.75 5.30
C VAL A 94 3.99 8.80 5.46
N LYS A 95 2.74 8.36 5.44
CA LYS A 95 1.53 9.15 5.65
C LYS A 95 0.71 8.58 6.79
N VAL A 96 -0.02 9.44 7.49
CA VAL A 96 -1.00 9.04 8.52
C VAL A 96 -2.39 9.04 7.88
N SER A 97 -3.21 8.05 8.22
CA SER A 97 -4.61 8.04 7.80
C SER A 97 -5.39 9.19 8.48
N PRO A 98 -6.16 9.99 7.73
CA PRO A 98 -6.99 11.05 8.31
C PRO A 98 -7.99 10.55 9.35
N SER A 99 -8.48 9.31 9.19
CA SER A 99 -9.47 8.68 10.08
C SER A 99 -8.93 8.33 11.46
N ALA A 100 -7.63 8.48 11.70
CA ALA A 100 -6.99 8.12 12.95
C ALA A 100 -6.48 9.34 13.74
N GLY A 101 -6.75 10.55 13.25
CA GLY A 101 -6.58 11.82 13.98
C GLY A 101 -7.87 12.31 14.66
N SER A 102 -8.90 11.46 14.79
CA SER A 102 -10.18 11.79 15.41
C SER A 102 -10.51 10.78 16.52
N MET A 103 -9.72 10.80 17.58
CA MET A 103 -10.08 10.32 18.93
C MET A 103 -9.31 11.13 19.96
#